data_AF-A0A920UI10-F1
#
_entry.id   AF-A0A920UI10-F1
#
_cell.length_a   1.000
_cell.length_b   1.000
_cell.length_c   1.000
_cell.angle_alpha   90.00
_cell.angle_beta   90.00
_cell.angle_gamma   90.00
#
_symmetry.space_group_name_H-M   'P 1'
#
loop_
_entity.id
_entity.type
_entity.pdbx_description
1 polymer ?
#
loop_
_entity_poly.entity_id
_entity_poly.type
_entity_poly.pdbx_seq_one_letter_code
_entity_poly.pdbx_strand_id
1 'polypeptide(L)' 'MSKIKVLNPVVEMDGDEMTRIIWDKIKHNLILPFLEIDIKYYDLSIQKRDETNDQIT' A
#
# COMPACT_ATOMS: atom_id res chain seq x y z
N MET A 1 3.15 22.50 8.16
CA MET A 1 4.43 21.79 7.94
C MET A 1 4.45 21.28 6.51
N SER A 2 5.57 21.40 5.80
CA SER A 2 5.71 20.73 4.51
C SER A 2 5.87 19.23 4.75
N LYS A 3 5.29 18.40 3.88
CA LYS A 3 5.53 16.95 3.91
C LYS A 3 6.99 16.65 3.60
N ILE A 4 7.51 15.56 4.17
CA ILE A 4 8.86 15.08 3.88
C ILE A 4 8.81 14.37 2.53
N LYS A 5 9.62 14.83 1.57
CA LYS A 5 9.71 14.20 0.25
C LYS A 5 10.58 12.96 0.31
N VAL A 6 10.05 11.84 -0.14
CA VAL A 6 10.81 10.60 -0.31
C VAL A 6 11.24 10.50 -1.76
N LEU A 7 12.55 10.33 -1.97
CA LEU A 7 13.18 10.40 -3.30
C LEU A 7 12.92 9.15 -4.15
N ASN A 8 12.74 7.99 -3.53
CA ASN A 8 12.57 6.72 -4.20
C ASN A 8 11.16 6.17 -3.97
N PRO A 9 10.56 5.50 -4.96
CA PRO A 9 9.25 4.89 -4.80
C PRO A 9 9.29 3.72 -3.82
N VAL A 10 8.19 3.51 -3.11
CA VAL A 10 7.98 2.37 -2.21
C VAL A 10 6.93 1.45 -2.83
N VAL A 11 7.16 0.15 -2.74
CA VAL A 11 6.17 -0.86 -3.15
C VAL A 11 5.24 -1.14 -1.97
N GLU A 12 3.94 -0.98 -2.19
CA GLU A 12 2.89 -1.35 -1.24
C GLU A 12 2.23 -2.65 -1.73
N MET A 13 2.26 -3.68 -0.88
CA MET A 13 1.58 -4.95 -1.11
C MET A 13 0.41 -5.03 -0.14
N ASP A 14 -0.81 -4.95 -0.65
CA ASP A 14 -2.02 -4.98 0.16
C ASP A 14 -2.45 -6.42 0.44
N GLY A 15 -3.02 -6.64 1.62
CA GLY A 15 -3.43 -7.97 2.11
C GLY A 15 -4.94 -8.11 2.25
N ASP A 16 -5.38 -9.07 3.06
CA ASP A 16 -6.79 -9.44 3.22
C ASP A 16 -7.35 -9.12 4.63
N GLU A 17 -8.68 -9.18 4.72
CA GLU A 17 -9.46 -9.15 5.97
C GLU A 17 -9.19 -7.92 6.86
N MET A 18 -8.95 -8.13 8.16
CA MET A 18 -8.73 -7.06 9.13
C MET A 18 -7.40 -6.32 8.92
N THR A 19 -6.42 -6.99 8.31
CA THR A 19 -5.10 -6.39 8.09
C THR A 19 -5.16 -5.29 7.04
N ARG A 20 -5.96 -5.46 5.98
CA ARG A 20 -6.26 -4.42 4.98
C ARG A 20 -6.85 -3.16 5.60
N ILE A 21 -7.81 -3.32 6.51
CA ILE A 21 -8.48 -2.19 7.19
C ILE A 21 -7.50 -1.44 8.11
N ILE A 22 -6.69 -2.18 8.87
CA ILE A 22 -5.68 -1.57 9.76
C ILE A 22 -4.61 -0.85 8.93
N TRP A 23 -4.17 -1.46 7.83
CA TRP A 23 -3.17 -0.88 6.93
C TRP A 23 -3.64 0.42 6.30
N ASP A 24 -4.89 0.47 5.83
CA ASP A 24 -5.50 1.68 5.30
C ASP A 24 -5.52 2.82 6.35
N LYS A 25 -5.86 2.50 7.60
CA LYS A 25 -5.83 3.46 8.71
C LYS A 25 -4.42 3.96 9.02
N ILE A 26 -3.41 3.09 9.01
CA ILE A 26 -2.01 3.48 9.22
C ILE A 26 -1.57 4.42 8.10
N LYS A 27 -1.85 4.07 6.84
CA LYS A 27 -1.46 4.86 5.68
C LYS A 27 -2.06 6.27 5.72
N HIS A 28 -3.36 6.37 5.96
CA HIS A 28 -4.07 7.66 5.94
C HIS A 28 -3.80 8.53 7.17
N ASN A 29 -3.62 7.95 8.35
CA ASN A 29 -3.47 8.72 9.59
C ASN A 29 -2.01 8.97 9.97
N LEU A 30 -1.10 8.06 9.62
CA LEU A 30 0.28 8.05 10.13
C LEU A 30 1.36 8.24 9.05
N ILE A 31 1.04 8.03 7.77
CA ILE A 31 2.04 8.10 6.67
C ILE A 31 1.77 9.30 5.77
N LEU A 32 0.66 9.29 5.02
CA LEU A 32 0.34 10.29 3.99
C LEU A 32 0.19 11.75 4.49
N PRO A 33 -0.17 12.02 5.76
CA PRO A 33 -0.16 13.39 6.28
C PRO A 33 1.25 13.97 6.40
N PHE A 34 2.26 13.12 6.56
CA PHE A 34 3.63 13.52 6.91
C PHE A 34 4.63 13.32 5.75
N LEU A 35 4.36 12.38 4.85
CA LEU A 35 5.27 11.98 3.78
C LEU A 35 4.65 12.21 2.40
N GLU A 36 5.44 12.72 1.47
CA GLU A 36 5.15 12.77 0.02
C GLU A 36 5.97 11.65 -0.63
N ILE A 37 5.31 10.53 -0.94
CA ILE A 37 5.92 9.28 -1.43
C ILE A 37 5.20 8.84 -2.70
N ASP A 38 5.97 8.37 -3.69
CA ASP A 38 5.46 7.61 -4.82
C ASP A 38 5.26 6.15 -4.40
N ILE A 39 4.01 5.68 -4.38
CA ILE A 39 3.65 4.33 -3.93
C ILE A 39 3.24 3.48 -5.12
N LYS A 40 4.01 2.42 -5.39
CA LYS A 40 3.68 1.38 -6.37
C LYS A 40 2.81 0.33 -5.71
N TYR A 41 1.52 0.35 -6.01
CA TYR A 41 0.52 -0.50 -5.36
C TYR A 41 0.34 -1.84 -6.09
N TYR A 42 0.34 -2.92 -5.32
CA TYR A 42 0.01 -4.28 -5.75
C TYR A 42 -1.00 -4.87 -4.77
N ASP A 43 -2.16 -5.29 -5.29
CA ASP A 43 -3.18 -5.98 -4.49
C ASP A 43 -2.83 -7.47 -4.47
N LEU A 44 -2.39 -7.99 -3.31
CA LEU A 44 -2.09 -9.42 -3.13
C LEU A 44 -3.21 -10.17 -2.42
N SER A 45 -4.43 -9.61 -2.42
CA SER A 45 -5.61 -10.33 -1.95
C SER A 45 -5.78 -11.66 -2.66
N ILE A 46 -6.32 -12.66 -1.96
CA ILE A 46 -6.51 -14.00 -2.53
C ILE A 46 -7.32 -13.97 -3.83
N GLN A 47 -8.30 -13.07 -3.92
CA GLN A 47 -9.12 -12.87 -5.13
C GLN A 47 -8.26 -12.38 -6.30
N LYS A 48 -7.39 -11.40 -6.04
CA LYS A 48 -6.52 -10.84 -7.10
C LYS A 48 -5.45 -11.83 -7.55
N ARG A 49 -4.92 -12.62 -6.62
CA ARG A 49 -3.97 -13.70 -6.93
C ARG A 49 -4.63 -14.79 -7.77
N ASP A 50 -5.87 -15.17 -7.45
CA ASP A 50 -6.63 -16.15 -8.25
C ASP A 50 -6.92 -15.62 -9.67
N GLU A 51 -7.42 -14.39 -9.80
CA GLU A 51 -7.67 -13.74 -11.10
C GLU A 51 -6.44 -13.66 -12.00
N THR A 52 -5.26 -13.49 -11.41
CA THR A 52 -4.01 -13.31 -12.14
C THR A 52 -3.19 -14.59 -12.29
N ASN A 53 -3.72 -15.75 -11.85
CA ASN A 53 -2.95 -17.00 -11.74
C ASN A 53 -1.59 -16.77 -11.05
N ASP A 54 -1.60 -15.98 -9.98
CA ASP A 54 -0.45 -15.57 -9.16
C ASP A 54 0.62 -14.72 -9.86
N GLN A 55 0.40 -14.26 -11.10
CA GLN A 55 1.37 -13.42 -11.83
C GLN A 55 1.55 -12.01 -11.25
N ILE A 56 0.70 -11.61 -10.29
CA ILE A 56 0.82 -10.32 -9.58
C ILE A 56 1.91 -10.32 -8.51
N THR A 57 2.46 -11.51 -8.16
CA THR A 57 3.55 -11.68 -7.19
C THR A 57 4.94 -11.55 -7.79
#